data_AF-A0A3M0Y2J5-F1
#
_entry.id   AF-A0A3M0Y2J5-F1
#
_cell.length_a   1.000
_cell.length_b   1.000
_cell.length_c   1.000
_cell.angle_alpha   90.00
_cell.angle_beta   90.00
_cell.angle_gamma   90.00
#
_symmetry.space_group_name_H-M   'P 1'
#
loop_
_entity.id
_entity.type
_entity.pdbx_description
1 polymer ?
#
loop_
_entity_poly.entity_id
_entity_poly.type
_entity_poly.pdbx_seq_one_letter_code
_entity_poly.pdbx_strand_id
1 'polypeptide(L)'
;MSRVLRHDLARRPVLLGLALSAIGGLSWGRPAPATAAADGAIPVPELVPVPAGPFIAGSDRAEREMAYRLDEAAYGHSRTRQWRWYENEPLRHSETLDAFAITQTPVTNAQYAAFVTATGHPVPDVDPQTWRSYRLIHPYRRTRRHAWTTGAPPPGRADHPVVLVSHADAQAYAAWLSAVSGRTWRLPSEREWEKAARGTDGRWFPWGNVWDPARLNSHDQGPFDTTPVGSYPAGASPFGLLDAAGQVYEWTAT
;
A
#
# COMPACT_ATOMS: atom_id res chain seq x y z
N MET A 1 -6.99 9.41 38.84
CA MET A 1 -6.34 10.58 38.22
C MET A 1 -5.67 10.15 36.90
N SER A 2 -6.46 9.85 35.86
CA SER A 2 -5.92 9.46 34.54
C SER A 2 -6.34 10.51 33.52
N ARG A 3 -5.48 11.52 33.39
CA ARG A 3 -5.68 12.69 32.53
C ARG A 3 -4.34 13.08 31.90
N VAL A 4 -3.73 12.20 31.09
CA VAL A 4 -2.47 12.54 30.36
C VAL A 4 -2.34 11.95 28.94
N LEU A 5 -3.15 10.98 28.48
CA LEU A 5 -2.86 10.32 27.18
C LEU A 5 -3.48 10.94 25.91
N ARG A 6 -4.28 12.02 26.01
CA ARG A 6 -4.98 12.57 24.83
C ARG A 6 -4.24 13.68 24.07
N HIS A 7 -3.09 14.17 24.57
CA HIS A 7 -2.45 15.36 24.01
C HIS A 7 -1.23 15.10 23.10
N ASP A 8 -0.77 13.86 22.94
CA ASP A 8 0.54 13.57 22.31
C ASP A 8 0.46 12.85 20.94
N LEU A 9 -0.73 12.80 20.33
CA LEU A 9 -0.93 12.28 18.97
C LEU A 9 -0.74 13.35 17.88
N ALA A 10 -0.61 14.62 18.27
CA ALA A 10 -0.62 15.76 17.34
C ALA A 10 0.74 16.06 16.67
N ARG A 11 1.80 15.31 16.97
CA ARG A 11 3.18 15.60 16.50
C ARG A 11 3.89 14.43 15.81
N ARG A 12 3.22 13.30 15.59
CA ARG A 12 3.84 12.13 14.94
C ARG A 12 3.73 12.25 13.42
N PRO A 13 4.80 11.95 12.65
CA PRO A 13 4.70 11.87 11.20
C PRO A 13 3.71 10.76 10.82
N VAL A 14 2.78 11.10 9.94
CA VAL A 14 1.79 10.17 9.40
C VAL A 14 2.24 9.72 8.03
N LEU A 15 2.28 8.41 7.80
CA LEU A 15 2.81 7.81 6.58
C LEU A 15 1.69 7.29 5.67
N LEU A 16 1.83 7.50 4.36
CA LEU A 16 0.84 7.10 3.36
C LEU A 16 1.30 5.88 2.55
N GLY A 17 0.44 4.88 2.42
CA GLY A 17 0.52 3.90 1.33
C GLY A 17 -0.18 4.44 0.07
N LEU A 18 0.58 4.84 -0.96
CA LEU A 18 0.07 5.32 -2.26
C LEU A 18 0.55 4.41 -3.38
N ALA A 19 -0.34 4.01 -4.28
CA ALA A 19 -0.15 2.75 -4.97
C ALA A 19 -0.01 2.78 -6.51
N LEU A 20 0.59 1.72 -7.08
CA LEU A 20 0.63 1.40 -8.51
C LEU A 20 -0.13 0.09 -8.77
N SER A 21 -1.05 0.08 -9.74
CA SER A 21 -1.91 -1.09 -9.99
C SER A 21 -1.18 -2.21 -10.72
N ALA A 22 -1.54 -3.44 -10.39
CA ALA A 22 -1.59 -4.54 -11.33
C ALA A 22 -3.05 -4.99 -11.56
N ILE A 23 -3.20 -5.96 -12.47
CA ILE A 23 -4.27 -6.99 -12.51
C ILE A 23 -5.72 -6.69 -12.98
N GLY A 24 -6.27 -7.48 -13.93
CA GLY A 24 -7.71 -7.48 -14.30
C GLY A 24 -8.45 -8.81 -14.50
N GLY A 25 -9.80 -8.74 -14.52
CA GLY A 25 -10.73 -9.61 -15.30
C GLY A 25 -12.02 -10.16 -14.63
N LEU A 26 -13.13 -9.36 -14.58
CA LEU A 26 -14.62 -9.62 -14.52
C LEU A 26 -15.19 -10.91 -13.80
N SER A 27 -16.29 -10.96 -13.03
CA SER A 27 -17.36 -10.03 -12.58
C SER A 27 -18.35 -10.73 -11.57
N TRP A 28 -19.11 -9.92 -10.80
CA TRP A 28 -20.38 -10.12 -10.02
C TRP A 28 -20.35 -10.24 -8.47
N GLY A 29 -21.23 -9.42 -7.83
CA GLY A 29 -21.78 -9.55 -6.47
C GLY A 29 -21.56 -8.34 -5.51
N ARG A 30 -22.58 -7.50 -5.28
CA ARG A 30 -22.66 -6.41 -4.25
C ARG A 30 -23.54 -6.86 -3.06
N PRO A 31 -23.65 -6.13 -1.91
CA PRO A 31 -22.74 -5.18 -1.24
C PRO A 31 -22.72 -5.29 0.32
N ALA A 32 -21.93 -4.44 0.99
CA ALA A 32 -22.45 -3.57 2.05
C ALA A 32 -21.81 -2.16 1.89
N PRO A 33 -22.57 -1.05 2.05
CA PRO A 33 -22.05 0.29 1.81
C PRO A 33 -21.19 0.77 2.98
N ALA A 34 -20.00 1.29 2.69
CA ALA A 34 -19.47 2.36 3.51
C ALA A 34 -20.39 3.56 3.32
N THR A 35 -21.02 4.02 4.39
CA THR A 35 -21.84 5.23 4.44
C THR A 35 -21.10 6.38 3.79
N ALA A 36 -21.74 7.00 2.79
CA ALA A 36 -21.31 8.26 2.21
C ALA A 36 -21.05 9.25 3.36
N ALA A 37 -19.82 9.71 3.48
CA ALA A 37 -19.48 10.79 4.39
C ALA A 37 -20.32 12.02 4.02
N ALA A 38 -21.01 12.57 5.02
CA ALA A 38 -21.79 13.79 4.90
C ALA A 38 -20.95 14.96 4.38
N ASP A 39 -21.63 15.89 3.72
CA ASP A 39 -21.10 17.11 3.09
C ASP A 39 -19.91 17.73 3.85
N GLY A 40 -18.75 17.80 3.17
CA GLY A 40 -17.61 18.63 3.56
C GLY A 40 -16.56 18.00 4.47
N ALA A 41 -16.74 16.77 4.97
CA ALA A 41 -15.70 16.10 5.76
C ALA A 41 -14.63 15.46 4.85
N ILE A 42 -13.38 15.89 4.98
CA ILE A 42 -12.23 15.26 4.30
C ILE A 42 -12.10 13.82 4.82
N PRO A 43 -12.12 12.79 3.96
CA PRO A 43 -11.95 11.41 4.38
C PRO A 43 -10.49 11.19 4.83
N VAL A 44 -10.23 11.35 6.12
CA VAL A 44 -8.90 11.09 6.71
C VAL A 44 -8.71 9.59 6.87
N PRO A 45 -7.63 8.99 6.35
CA PRO A 45 -7.35 7.57 6.54
C PRO A 45 -7.19 7.17 8.01
N GLU A 46 -7.65 5.97 8.36
CA GLU A 46 -7.36 5.35 9.65
C GLU A 46 -5.86 5.06 9.78
N LEU A 47 -5.32 5.21 10.99
CA LEU A 47 -3.89 5.07 11.27
C LEU A 47 -3.62 3.96 12.27
N VAL A 48 -2.54 3.22 12.03
CA VAL A 48 -1.97 2.29 13.01
C VAL A 48 -0.68 2.87 13.61
N PRO A 49 -0.53 2.87 14.95
CA PRO A 49 0.69 3.34 15.60
C PRO A 49 1.77 2.25 15.54
N VAL A 50 2.98 2.65 15.14
CA VAL A 50 4.17 1.80 15.20
C VAL A 50 5.09 2.33 16.30
N PRO A 51 5.39 1.54 17.35
CA PRO A 51 6.20 2.00 18.46
C PRO A 51 7.67 2.21 18.07
N ALA A 52 8.32 3.14 18.76
CA ALA A 52 9.77 3.29 18.69
C ALA A 52 10.47 2.00 19.13
N GLY A 53 11.64 1.73 18.58
CA GLY A 53 12.46 0.60 19.00
C GLY A 53 13.06 -0.19 17.84
N PRO A 54 13.82 -1.25 18.18
CA PRO A 54 14.54 -2.05 17.21
C PRO A 54 13.60 -2.94 16.38
N PHE A 55 14.01 -3.23 15.15
CA PHE A 55 13.44 -4.26 14.30
C PHE A 55 14.52 -4.89 13.42
N ILE A 56 14.23 -6.06 12.86
CA ILE A 56 15.12 -6.75 11.90
C ILE A 56 14.70 -6.33 10.50
N ALA A 57 15.55 -5.56 9.83
CA ALA A 57 15.36 -5.07 8.46
C ALA A 57 16.11 -5.94 7.45
N GLY A 58 15.63 -5.99 6.22
CA GLY A 58 16.21 -6.77 5.13
C GLY A 58 15.91 -8.27 5.23
N SER A 59 16.52 -9.03 4.32
CA SER A 59 16.22 -10.44 4.15
C SER A 59 17.47 -11.30 4.11
N ASP A 60 17.38 -12.51 4.64
CA ASP A 60 18.40 -13.53 4.50
C ASP A 60 18.26 -14.33 3.19
N ARG A 61 19.16 -15.28 2.97
CA ARG A 61 19.16 -16.12 1.77
C ARG A 61 17.93 -17.04 1.71
N ALA A 62 17.46 -17.54 2.85
CA ALA A 62 16.34 -18.47 2.89
C ALA A 62 15.02 -17.78 2.52
N GLU A 63 14.84 -16.53 2.98
CA GLU A 63 13.73 -15.66 2.58
C GLU A 63 13.71 -15.41 1.07
N ARG A 64 14.82 -14.95 0.50
CA ARG A 64 14.91 -14.66 -0.94
C ARG A 64 14.65 -15.90 -1.79
N GLU A 65 15.19 -17.04 -1.36
CA GLU A 65 14.95 -18.33 -2.04
C GLU A 65 13.49 -18.79 -1.89
N MET A 66 12.83 -18.49 -0.77
CA MET A 66 11.38 -18.71 -0.65
C MET A 66 10.61 -17.82 -1.62
N ALA A 67 10.94 -16.53 -1.69
CA ALA A 67 10.27 -15.57 -2.58
C ALA A 67 10.39 -15.99 -4.06
N TYR A 68 11.57 -16.40 -4.53
CA TYR A 68 11.72 -16.93 -5.89
C TYR A 68 10.88 -18.18 -6.14
N ARG A 69 10.81 -19.11 -5.17
CA ARG A 69 9.99 -20.33 -5.33
C ARG A 69 8.49 -20.02 -5.39
N LEU A 70 8.03 -19.06 -4.61
CA LEU A 70 6.64 -18.61 -4.64
C LEU A 70 6.31 -17.96 -5.99
N ASP A 71 7.15 -17.05 -6.49
CA ASP A 71 6.99 -16.45 -7.81
C ASP A 71 7.00 -17.49 -8.94
N GLU A 72 7.93 -18.44 -8.90
CA GLU A 72 8.04 -19.50 -9.91
C GLU A 72 6.78 -20.38 -9.92
N ALA A 73 6.23 -20.69 -8.74
CA ALA A 73 4.97 -21.42 -8.61
C ALA A 73 3.77 -20.60 -9.12
N ALA A 74 3.71 -19.30 -8.79
CA ALA A 74 2.60 -18.42 -9.15
C ALA A 74 2.59 -18.08 -10.65
N TYR A 75 3.74 -17.76 -11.24
CA TYR A 75 3.86 -17.33 -12.63
C TYR A 75 4.12 -18.45 -13.63
N GLY A 76 4.55 -19.63 -13.14
CA GLY A 76 4.96 -20.75 -13.99
C GLY A 76 6.25 -20.51 -14.78
N HIS A 77 7.07 -19.53 -14.36
CA HIS A 77 8.35 -19.21 -14.99
C HIS A 77 9.35 -18.56 -14.00
N SER A 78 10.65 -18.66 -14.27
CA SER A 78 11.71 -18.16 -13.40
C SER A 78 12.20 -16.73 -13.75
N ARG A 79 11.34 -15.88 -14.32
CA ARG A 79 11.77 -14.52 -14.76
C ARG A 79 12.27 -13.66 -13.61
N THR A 80 11.63 -13.73 -12.44
CA THR A 80 12.02 -12.91 -11.28
C THR A 80 13.40 -13.33 -10.76
N ARG A 81 13.72 -14.63 -10.77
CA ARG A 81 15.07 -15.16 -10.53
C ARG A 81 16.09 -14.76 -11.60
N GLN A 82 15.76 -14.93 -12.88
CA GLN A 82 16.65 -14.54 -13.98
C GLN A 82 16.98 -13.04 -13.94
N TRP A 83 16.04 -12.21 -13.51
CA TRP A 83 16.19 -10.77 -13.36
C TRP A 83 16.65 -10.34 -11.97
N ARG A 84 16.95 -11.29 -11.08
CA ARG A 84 17.55 -11.06 -9.76
C ARG A 84 16.77 -10.08 -8.88
N TRP A 85 15.43 -10.16 -8.91
CA TRP A 85 14.55 -9.20 -8.24
C TRP A 85 14.83 -9.02 -6.74
N TYR A 86 15.13 -10.11 -6.03
CA TYR A 86 15.35 -10.09 -4.58
C TYR A 86 16.84 -9.94 -4.19
N GLU A 87 17.75 -9.83 -5.16
CA GLU A 87 19.19 -9.71 -4.85
C GLU A 87 19.59 -8.32 -4.33
N ASN A 88 18.77 -7.31 -4.62
CA ASN A 88 19.00 -5.94 -4.16
C ASN A 88 18.52 -5.70 -2.71
N GLU A 89 17.87 -6.69 -2.09
CA GLU A 89 17.47 -6.59 -0.69
C GLU A 89 18.73 -6.55 0.20
N PRO A 90 18.78 -5.68 1.23
CA PRO A 90 19.89 -5.67 2.18
C PRO A 90 19.91 -6.98 2.99
N LEU A 91 21.09 -7.37 3.46
CA LEU A 91 21.20 -8.46 4.43
C LEU A 91 20.50 -8.08 5.73
N ARG A 92 19.99 -9.08 6.45
CA ARG A 92 19.37 -8.88 7.76
C ARG A 92 20.28 -8.09 8.69
N HIS A 93 19.75 -7.01 9.24
CA HIS A 93 20.43 -6.21 10.26
C HIS A 93 19.41 -5.63 11.24
N SER A 94 19.86 -5.35 12.46
CA SER A 94 19.03 -4.66 13.45
C SER A 94 19.12 -3.15 13.21
N GLU A 95 17.98 -2.49 13.15
CA GLU A 95 17.88 -1.03 13.07
C GLU A 95 16.86 -0.53 14.10
N THR A 96 17.06 0.67 14.64
CA THR A 96 16.11 1.30 15.57
C THR A 96 15.46 2.50 14.89
N LEU A 97 14.13 2.52 14.89
CA LEU A 97 13.33 3.64 14.38
C LEU A 97 12.56 4.30 15.52
N ASP A 98 12.33 5.61 15.38
CA ASP A 98 11.39 6.35 16.22
C ASP A 98 9.96 5.85 16.05
N ALA A 99 9.06 6.32 16.93
CA ALA A 99 7.64 6.01 16.82
C ALA A 99 7.00 6.83 15.70
N PHE A 100 6.15 6.20 14.90
CA PHE A 100 5.39 6.85 13.84
C PHE A 100 3.97 6.27 13.76
N ALA A 101 3.14 6.82 12.87
CA ALA A 101 1.87 6.22 12.51
C ALA A 101 1.79 6.08 10.99
N ILE A 102 1.20 5.01 10.49
CA ILE A 102 1.01 4.75 9.05
C ILE A 102 -0.46 4.47 8.79
N THR A 103 -0.94 4.79 7.59
CA THR A 103 -2.30 4.43 7.17
C THR A 103 -2.52 2.92 7.35
N GLN A 104 -3.62 2.52 7.97
CA GLN A 104 -3.94 1.12 8.21
C GLN A 104 -4.06 0.34 6.90
N THR A 105 -4.53 1.00 5.85
CA THR A 105 -4.67 0.47 4.50
C THR A 105 -4.02 1.43 3.49
N PRO A 106 -3.81 1.01 2.24
CA PRO A 106 -3.54 1.94 1.15
C PRO A 106 -4.62 3.03 1.03
N VAL A 107 -4.23 4.20 0.51
CA VAL A 107 -5.17 5.29 0.22
C VAL A 107 -6.18 4.84 -0.83
N THR A 108 -7.46 5.08 -0.57
CA THR A 108 -8.57 4.69 -1.45
C THR A 108 -8.82 5.71 -2.57
N ASN A 109 -9.52 5.28 -3.62
CA ASN A 109 -9.96 6.19 -4.67
C ASN A 109 -10.87 7.32 -4.13
N ALA A 110 -11.76 7.03 -3.17
CA ALA A 110 -12.61 8.05 -2.55
C ALA A 110 -11.78 9.11 -1.81
N GLN A 111 -10.75 8.67 -1.08
CA GLN A 111 -9.84 9.57 -0.37
C GLN A 111 -9.02 10.44 -1.32
N TYR A 112 -8.52 9.86 -2.41
CA TYR A 112 -7.79 10.62 -3.43
C TYR A 112 -8.70 11.53 -4.27
N ALA A 113 -9.96 11.17 -4.48
CA ALA A 113 -10.93 11.98 -5.21
C ALA A 113 -11.24 13.30 -4.48
N ALA A 114 -11.25 13.27 -3.13
CA ALA A 114 -11.37 14.48 -2.33
C ALA A 114 -10.19 15.46 -2.58
N PHE A 115 -8.98 14.95 -2.74
CA PHE A 115 -7.80 15.75 -3.10
C PHE A 115 -7.93 16.36 -4.49
N VAL A 116 -8.26 15.55 -5.50
CA VAL A 116 -8.46 16.03 -6.88
C VAL A 116 -9.53 17.13 -6.92
N THR A 117 -10.67 16.89 -6.27
CA THR A 117 -11.80 17.83 -6.23
C THR A 117 -11.43 19.14 -5.54
N ALA A 118 -10.69 19.07 -4.43
CA ALA A 118 -10.33 20.24 -3.64
C ALA A 118 -9.24 21.11 -4.28
N THR A 119 -8.38 20.53 -5.14
CA THR A 119 -7.16 21.19 -5.62
C THR A 119 -7.14 21.42 -7.13
N GLY A 120 -7.98 20.71 -7.88
CA GLY A 120 -7.87 20.65 -9.35
C GLY A 120 -6.65 19.85 -9.83
N HIS A 121 -6.00 19.08 -8.95
CA HIS A 121 -4.87 18.21 -9.32
C HIS A 121 -5.28 17.22 -10.43
N PRO A 122 -4.40 16.92 -11.41
CA PRO A 122 -4.70 15.94 -12.44
C PRO A 122 -5.14 14.60 -11.87
N VAL A 123 -6.11 13.96 -12.52
CA VAL A 123 -6.54 12.62 -12.13
C VAL A 123 -5.43 11.58 -12.36
N PRO A 124 -5.38 10.48 -11.58
CA PRO A 124 -4.38 9.45 -11.75
C PRO A 124 -4.38 8.85 -13.16
N ASP A 125 -3.21 8.87 -13.80
CA ASP A 125 -2.96 8.18 -15.06
C ASP A 125 -1.45 7.91 -15.24
N VAL A 126 -1.13 7.02 -16.19
CA VAL A 126 0.24 6.71 -16.61
C VAL A 126 0.24 6.50 -18.11
N ASP A 127 1.26 7.02 -18.80
CA ASP A 127 1.43 6.81 -20.24
C ASP A 127 2.18 5.49 -20.55
N PRO A 128 2.14 5.00 -21.81
CA PRO A 128 2.78 3.74 -22.17
C PRO A 128 4.31 3.72 -22.01
N GLN A 129 4.98 4.85 -22.17
CA GLN A 129 6.44 4.93 -22.04
C GLN A 129 6.85 4.86 -20.57
N THR A 130 6.18 5.61 -19.71
CA THR A 130 6.37 5.56 -18.26
C THR A 130 6.03 4.16 -17.72
N TRP A 131 4.92 3.54 -18.15
CA TRP A 131 4.59 2.19 -17.72
C TRP A 131 5.67 1.15 -18.07
N ARG A 132 6.27 1.26 -19.26
CA ARG A 132 7.36 0.37 -19.69
C ARG A 132 8.62 0.56 -18.86
N SER A 133 8.90 1.77 -18.37
CA SER A 133 10.11 2.05 -17.58
C SER A 133 10.08 1.35 -16.21
N TYR A 134 8.89 1.04 -15.68
CA TYR A 134 8.74 0.28 -14.43
C TYR A 134 9.14 -1.19 -14.56
N ARG A 135 9.31 -1.73 -15.78
CA ARG A 135 9.73 -3.12 -16.04
C ARG A 135 8.88 -4.18 -15.33
N LEU A 136 7.62 -3.85 -15.03
CA LEU A 136 6.66 -4.77 -14.45
C LEU A 136 6.27 -5.85 -15.47
N ILE A 137 5.93 -7.03 -14.98
CA ILE A 137 5.49 -8.17 -15.81
C ILE A 137 4.12 -7.94 -16.49
N HIS A 138 3.41 -6.86 -16.17
CA HIS A 138 2.04 -6.60 -16.63
C HIS A 138 1.99 -5.67 -17.86
N PRO A 139 1.15 -5.99 -18.87
CA PRO A 139 1.02 -5.16 -20.06
C PRO A 139 0.25 -3.87 -19.76
N TYR A 140 0.69 -2.77 -20.37
CA TYR A 140 0.07 -1.44 -20.23
C TYR A 140 -1.45 -1.44 -20.40
N ARG A 141 -1.98 -2.19 -21.37
CA ARG A 141 -3.43 -2.24 -21.64
C ARG A 141 -4.24 -2.64 -20.40
N ARG A 142 -3.65 -3.36 -19.44
CA ARG A 142 -4.33 -3.70 -18.18
C ARG A 142 -4.52 -2.49 -17.27
N THR A 143 -3.68 -1.46 -17.30
CA THR A 143 -3.86 -0.30 -16.41
C THR A 143 -5.12 0.50 -16.75
N ARG A 144 -5.58 0.43 -18.00
CA ARG A 144 -6.63 1.33 -18.52
C ARG A 144 -7.99 1.20 -17.83
N ARG A 145 -8.33 0.06 -17.22
CA ARG A 145 -9.57 -0.07 -16.43
C ARG A 145 -9.58 0.75 -15.14
N HIS A 146 -8.39 1.16 -14.69
CA HIS A 146 -8.19 1.90 -13.45
C HIS A 146 -8.08 3.41 -13.69
N ALA A 147 -7.95 3.84 -14.95
CA ALA A 147 -7.83 5.25 -15.30
C ALA A 147 -9.16 6.00 -15.09
N TRP A 148 -9.07 7.23 -14.60
CA TRP A 148 -10.23 8.06 -14.28
C TRP A 148 -10.70 8.84 -15.52
N THR A 149 -11.25 8.13 -16.51
CA THR A 149 -11.56 8.69 -17.84
C THR A 149 -12.64 9.78 -17.84
N THR A 150 -13.45 9.88 -16.79
CA THR A 150 -14.51 10.90 -16.64
C THR A 150 -14.17 11.94 -15.57
N GLY A 151 -12.91 12.03 -15.15
CA GLY A 151 -12.49 12.92 -14.06
C GLY A 151 -12.82 12.39 -12.65
N ALA A 152 -13.29 11.15 -12.54
CA ALA A 152 -13.69 10.52 -11.28
C ALA A 152 -13.23 9.05 -11.23
N PRO A 153 -13.16 8.44 -10.02
CA PRO A 153 -12.87 7.02 -9.88
C PRO A 153 -13.77 6.14 -10.75
N PRO A 154 -13.26 5.00 -11.28
CA PRO A 154 -14.11 4.04 -11.98
C PRO A 154 -15.29 3.61 -11.10
N PRO A 155 -16.51 3.44 -11.67
CA PRO A 155 -17.69 3.07 -10.91
C PRO A 155 -17.49 1.81 -10.07
N GLY A 156 -17.93 1.87 -8.80
CA GLY A 156 -17.81 0.75 -7.86
C GLY A 156 -16.44 0.54 -7.24
N ARG A 157 -15.47 1.45 -7.46
CA ARG A 157 -14.09 1.34 -6.94
C ARG A 157 -13.73 2.38 -5.87
N ALA A 158 -14.72 3.02 -5.26
CA ALA A 158 -14.51 4.06 -4.24
C ALA A 158 -13.57 3.58 -3.12
N ASP A 159 -13.80 2.36 -2.61
CA ASP A 159 -13.04 1.77 -1.51
C ASP A 159 -11.82 0.93 -1.96
N HIS A 160 -11.53 0.88 -3.26
CA HIS A 160 -10.32 0.24 -3.77
C HIS A 160 -9.12 1.18 -3.60
N PRO A 161 -7.88 0.65 -3.53
CA PRO A 161 -6.70 1.49 -3.53
C PRO A 161 -6.67 2.40 -4.77
N VAL A 162 -6.30 3.67 -4.58
CA VAL A 162 -5.95 4.55 -5.69
C VAL A 162 -4.66 4.04 -6.33
N VAL A 163 -4.64 4.03 -7.65
CA VAL A 163 -3.54 3.48 -8.45
C VAL A 163 -3.25 4.41 -9.62
N LEU A 164 -2.12 4.17 -10.29
CA LEU A 164 -1.64 5.04 -11.39
C LEU A 164 -1.30 6.46 -10.90
N VAL A 165 -0.91 6.56 -9.63
CA VAL A 165 -0.32 7.79 -9.08
C VAL A 165 1.19 7.72 -9.25
N SER A 166 1.79 8.82 -9.67
CA SER A 166 3.25 8.97 -9.64
C SER A 166 3.73 9.23 -8.21
N HIS A 167 5.04 9.09 -7.98
CA HIS A 167 5.64 9.49 -6.71
C HIS A 167 5.38 10.98 -6.39
N ALA A 168 5.40 11.86 -7.41
CA ALA A 168 5.10 13.28 -7.24
C ALA A 168 3.64 13.52 -6.84
N ASP A 169 2.70 12.78 -7.43
CA ASP A 169 1.29 12.81 -7.04
C ASP A 169 1.09 12.37 -5.58
N ALA A 170 1.84 11.36 -5.16
CA ALA A 170 1.78 10.83 -3.82
C ALA A 170 2.30 11.85 -2.78
N GLN A 171 3.40 12.54 -3.10
CA GLN A 171 3.92 13.64 -2.29
C GLN A 171 2.96 14.84 -2.26
N ALA A 172 2.33 15.19 -3.38
CA ALA A 172 1.34 16.27 -3.45
C ALA A 172 0.10 15.96 -2.60
N TYR A 173 -0.40 14.72 -2.66
CA TYR A 173 -1.49 14.27 -1.79
C TYR A 173 -1.12 14.38 -0.30
N ALA A 174 0.09 13.97 0.07
CA ALA A 174 0.59 14.10 1.45
C ALA A 174 0.66 15.56 1.92
N ALA A 175 1.17 16.45 1.07
CA ALA A 175 1.25 17.87 1.38
C ALA A 175 -0.14 18.50 1.54
N TRP A 176 -1.07 18.17 0.64
CA TRP A 176 -2.46 18.61 0.74
C TRP A 176 -3.12 18.11 2.02
N LEU A 177 -3.04 16.80 2.29
CA LEU A 177 -3.63 16.20 3.49
C LEU A 177 -3.05 16.81 4.76
N SER A 178 -1.77 17.18 4.73
CA SER A 178 -1.14 17.93 5.82
C SER A 178 -1.77 19.29 6.06
N ALA A 179 -1.94 20.06 4.99
CA ALA A 179 -2.52 21.39 5.07
C ALA A 179 -3.97 21.35 5.60
N VAL A 180 -4.77 20.38 5.15
CA VAL A 180 -6.20 20.36 5.47
C VAL A 180 -6.55 19.64 6.77
N SER A 181 -5.72 18.71 7.24
CA SER A 181 -5.97 17.97 8.49
C SER A 181 -5.26 18.57 9.72
N GLY A 182 -4.30 19.46 9.51
CA GLY A 182 -3.46 20.02 10.58
C GLY A 182 -2.48 19.03 11.21
N ARG A 183 -2.26 17.86 10.59
CA ARG A 183 -1.24 16.87 10.96
C ARG A 183 -0.15 16.84 9.90
N THR A 184 1.05 16.39 10.23
CA THR A 184 2.11 16.21 9.22
C THR A 184 1.98 14.84 8.57
N TRP A 185 1.64 14.80 7.28
CA TRP A 185 1.61 13.61 6.44
C TRP A 185 2.77 13.61 5.45
N ARG A 186 3.35 12.43 5.22
CA ARG A 186 4.42 12.20 4.25
C ARG A 186 4.38 10.75 3.75
N LEU A 187 5.22 10.42 2.77
CA LEU A 187 5.48 9.03 2.43
C LEU A 187 6.34 8.36 3.52
N PRO A 188 6.14 7.05 3.80
CA PRO A 188 7.06 6.28 4.63
C PRO A 188 8.43 6.18 3.96
N SER A 189 9.50 6.12 4.75
CA SER A 189 10.72 5.51 4.23
C SER A 189 10.50 4.01 4.00
N GLU A 190 11.34 3.38 3.18
CA GLU A 190 11.31 1.92 2.98
C GLU A 190 11.42 1.18 4.33
N ARG A 191 12.25 1.69 5.26
CA ARG A 191 12.45 1.10 6.59
C ARG A 191 11.23 1.24 7.50
N GLU A 192 10.54 2.38 7.45
CA GLU A 192 9.29 2.56 8.20
C GLU A 192 8.20 1.62 7.66
N TRP A 193 8.07 1.52 6.33
CA TRP A 193 7.13 0.61 5.69
C TRP A 193 7.44 -0.84 6.05
N GLU A 194 8.70 -1.27 5.94
CA GLU A 194 9.13 -2.62 6.29
C GLU A 194 8.85 -2.94 7.76
N LYS A 195 9.20 -2.05 8.70
CA LYS A 195 8.89 -2.27 10.12
C LYS A 195 7.38 -2.39 10.35
N ALA A 196 6.58 -1.55 9.71
CA ALA A 196 5.13 -1.57 9.86
C ALA A 196 4.50 -2.87 9.31
N ALA A 197 5.02 -3.39 8.19
CA ALA A 197 4.57 -4.62 7.55
C ALA A 197 5.07 -5.89 8.26
N ARG A 198 6.34 -5.91 8.67
CA ARG A 198 7.03 -7.08 9.22
C ARG A 198 6.83 -7.23 10.73
N GLY A 199 6.78 -6.14 11.48
CA GLY A 199 6.98 -6.19 12.93
C GLY A 199 8.46 -6.17 13.32
N THR A 200 8.81 -6.78 14.46
CA THR A 200 10.15 -6.66 15.06
C THR A 200 10.94 -7.97 15.10
N ASP A 201 10.31 -9.11 14.79
CA ASP A 201 10.84 -10.46 15.03
C ASP A 201 11.48 -11.11 13.80
N GLY A 202 11.55 -10.40 12.66
CA GLY A 202 12.15 -10.93 11.44
C GLY A 202 11.30 -11.98 10.73
N ARG A 203 9.97 -11.98 10.94
CA ARG A 203 9.05 -12.85 10.19
C ARG A 203 9.05 -12.57 8.69
N TRP A 204 8.72 -13.55 7.86
CA TRP A 204 8.80 -13.44 6.40
C TRP A 204 7.59 -12.73 5.78
N PHE A 205 6.40 -12.96 6.33
CA PHE A 205 5.15 -12.32 5.92
C PHE A 205 4.57 -11.55 7.11
N PRO A 206 3.68 -10.56 6.88
CA PRO A 206 3.06 -9.80 7.98
C PRO A 206 2.42 -10.69 9.06
N TRP A 207 1.83 -11.81 8.63
CA TRP A 207 1.16 -12.78 9.50
C TRP A 207 2.05 -13.90 10.05
N GLY A 208 3.34 -13.98 9.69
CA GLY A 208 4.27 -14.99 10.19
C GLY A 208 5.16 -15.61 9.12
N ASN A 209 5.62 -16.83 9.35
CA ASN A 209 6.62 -17.52 8.50
C ASN A 209 6.03 -18.61 7.60
N VAL A 210 4.70 -18.76 7.60
CA VAL A 210 4.01 -19.74 6.78
C VAL A 210 3.27 -19.00 5.68
N TRP A 211 3.62 -19.33 4.43
CA TRP A 211 2.91 -18.81 3.26
C TRP A 211 1.44 -19.24 3.30
N ASP A 212 0.55 -18.28 3.08
CA ASP A 212 -0.89 -18.49 3.06
C ASP A 212 -1.53 -17.54 2.03
N PRO A 213 -1.87 -18.04 0.82
CA PRO A 213 -2.41 -17.21 -0.24
C PRO A 213 -3.82 -16.68 0.05
N ALA A 214 -4.50 -17.17 1.09
CA ALA A 214 -5.82 -16.65 1.49
C ALA A 214 -5.74 -15.35 2.32
N ARG A 215 -4.54 -14.90 2.68
CA ARG A 215 -4.30 -13.72 3.53
C ARG A 215 -3.94 -12.46 2.77
N LEU A 216 -3.89 -12.52 1.45
CA LEU A 216 -3.54 -11.40 0.60
C LEU A 216 -4.23 -11.50 -0.76
N ASN A 217 -4.31 -10.38 -1.45
CA ASN A 217 -4.57 -10.39 -2.88
C ASN A 217 -3.24 -10.56 -3.64
N SER A 218 -3.01 -11.73 -4.20
CA SER A 218 -1.81 -12.01 -5.00
C SER A 218 -2.15 -12.72 -6.31
N HIS A 219 -1.11 -12.95 -7.12
CA HIS A 219 -1.27 -13.70 -8.36
C HIS A 219 -1.59 -15.19 -8.12
N ASP A 220 -1.36 -15.70 -6.91
CA ASP A 220 -1.54 -17.11 -6.56
C ASP A 220 -3.02 -17.55 -6.57
N GLN A 221 -3.94 -16.68 -6.12
CA GLN A 221 -5.37 -16.99 -6.04
C GLN A 221 -6.27 -15.99 -6.77
N GLY A 222 -5.71 -14.88 -7.26
CA GLY A 222 -6.49 -13.78 -7.78
C GLY A 222 -7.05 -12.90 -6.65
N PRO A 223 -8.08 -12.06 -6.92
CA PRO A 223 -9.03 -12.09 -8.04
C PRO A 223 -8.50 -11.55 -9.36
N PHE A 224 -7.19 -11.34 -9.44
CA PHE A 224 -6.56 -10.69 -10.57
C PHE A 224 -7.14 -9.30 -10.79
N ASP A 225 -7.48 -8.57 -9.74
CA ASP A 225 -7.81 -7.14 -9.76
C ASP A 225 -7.52 -6.58 -8.38
N THR A 226 -7.55 -5.26 -8.19
CA THR A 226 -7.58 -4.73 -6.82
C THR A 226 -8.90 -5.10 -6.16
N THR A 227 -8.88 -5.34 -4.85
CA THR A 227 -10.09 -5.45 -4.02
C THR A 227 -10.29 -4.19 -3.19
N PRO A 228 -11.48 -3.98 -2.59
CA PRO A 228 -11.63 -2.99 -1.52
C PRO A 228 -10.53 -3.19 -0.47
N VAL A 229 -9.99 -2.08 0.04
CA VAL A 229 -8.92 -2.15 1.04
C VAL A 229 -9.39 -2.88 2.31
N GLY A 230 -8.49 -3.60 2.96
CA GLY A 230 -8.80 -4.37 4.16
C GLY A 230 -9.66 -5.62 3.94
N SER A 231 -9.81 -6.08 2.70
CA SER A 231 -10.54 -7.32 2.38
C SER A 231 -9.89 -8.58 2.96
N TYR A 232 -8.62 -8.51 3.37
CA TYR A 232 -7.84 -9.62 3.93
C TYR A 232 -7.40 -9.34 5.37
N PRO A 233 -8.33 -9.33 6.34
CA PRO A 233 -7.99 -8.98 7.74
C PRO A 233 -7.03 -9.98 8.39
N ALA A 234 -7.03 -11.24 7.96
CA ALA A 234 -6.06 -12.24 8.41
C ALA A 234 -4.63 -12.00 7.89
N GLY A 235 -4.46 -11.09 6.93
CA GLY A 235 -3.17 -10.63 6.42
C GLY A 235 -2.53 -9.50 7.23
N ALA A 236 -3.16 -9.07 8.32
CA ALA A 236 -2.65 -7.97 9.14
C ALA A 236 -1.23 -8.23 9.66
N SER A 237 -0.42 -7.18 9.66
CA SER A 237 0.85 -7.13 10.38
C SER A 237 0.61 -7.18 11.90
N PRO A 238 1.65 -7.43 12.73
CA PRO A 238 1.50 -7.38 14.18
C PRO A 238 1.14 -5.99 14.73
N PHE A 239 1.26 -4.93 13.92
CA PHE A 239 0.80 -3.58 14.27
C PHE A 239 -0.59 -3.25 13.71
N GLY A 240 -1.21 -4.17 12.96
CA GLY A 240 -2.54 -3.99 12.37
C GLY A 240 -2.53 -3.35 10.98
N LEU A 241 -1.36 -3.17 10.35
CA LEU A 241 -1.28 -2.74 8.95
C LEU A 241 -1.85 -3.84 8.05
N LEU A 242 -2.80 -3.48 7.19
CA LEU A 242 -3.45 -4.37 6.23
C LEU A 242 -2.87 -4.16 4.83
N ASP A 243 -3.02 -5.19 3.99
CA ASP A 243 -2.67 -5.14 2.56
C ASP A 243 -1.19 -4.88 2.24
N ALA A 244 -0.28 -4.92 3.24
CA ALA A 244 1.15 -4.72 3.05
C ALA A 244 1.84 -5.83 2.22
N ALA A 245 1.21 -7.01 2.14
CA ALA A 245 1.59 -8.04 1.19
C ALA A 245 0.47 -8.17 0.15
N GLY A 246 0.82 -8.15 -1.13
CA GLY A 246 -0.15 -8.23 -2.23
C GLY A 246 -0.81 -6.88 -2.55
N GLN A 247 -2.02 -6.93 -3.10
CA GLN A 247 -2.82 -5.79 -3.58
C GLN A 247 -2.10 -4.94 -4.64
N VAL A 248 -1.24 -4.02 -4.22
CA VAL A 248 -0.62 -2.96 -5.02
C VAL A 248 0.79 -2.67 -4.52
N TYR A 249 1.68 -2.20 -5.40
CA TYR A 249 2.96 -1.65 -4.95
C TYR A 249 2.74 -0.29 -4.30
N GLU A 250 3.46 0.02 -3.23
CA GLU A 250 3.31 1.28 -2.47
C GLU A 250 4.56 2.15 -2.59
N TRP A 251 4.37 3.45 -2.84
CA TRP A 251 5.42 4.45 -2.92
C TRP A 251 5.98 4.76 -1.52
N THR A 252 7.29 4.63 -1.40
CA THR A 252 8.10 5.12 -0.28
C THR A 252 8.82 6.41 -0.68
N ALA A 253 9.37 7.13 0.32
CA ALA A 253 10.21 8.31 0.12
C ALA A 253 11.65 7.98 -0.32
N THR A 254 12.02 6.70 -0.32
CA THR A 254 13.37 6.15 -0.56
C THR A 254 13.26 4.91 -1.42
#